data_AF-A0A257NFL2-F1
#
_entry.id   AF-A0A257NFL2-F1
#
_cell.length_a   1.000
_cell.length_b   1.000
_cell.length_c   1.000
_cell.angle_alpha   90.00
_cell.angle_beta   90.00
_cell.angle_gamma   90.00
#
_symmetry.space_group_name_H-M   'P 1'
#
loop_
_entity.id
_entity.type
_entity.pdbx_description
1 polymer ?
#
loop_
_entity_poly.entity_id
_entity_poly.type
_entity_poly.pdbx_seq_one_letter_code
_entity_poly.pdbx_strand_id
1 'polypeptide(L)'
;MNQEQQQSQLKQLIAKGKMQGYLTYAEVNDHLPSDIVDPEQIEDIIGMINEMGIQVYETAPDEDSLITDSAAVTTDDEDAEEVAALASVDSEFGRTTDPVRMYMREMGSVELLTRADELKIAKRIEEGQQQLVKAIARSCVVVDEFLQSFDTISGAEGDIRLTDLISGFVDLSDADDLVAALPANDIIEEAAGAEDE
;
A
#
# COMPACT_ATOMS: atom_id res chain seq x y z
N MET A 1 1.82 -6.38 21.25
CA MET A 1 1.33 -6.01 22.59
C MET A 1 -0.17 -6.24 22.59
N ASN A 2 -0.73 -6.79 23.67
CA ASN A 2 -2.10 -7.35 23.70
C ASN A 2 -3.16 -6.24 23.60
N GLN A 3 -4.04 -6.29 22.61
CA GLN A 3 -5.21 -5.40 22.50
C GLN A 3 -6.06 -5.38 23.79
N GLU A 4 -6.10 -6.50 24.52
CA GLU A 4 -6.76 -6.61 25.83
C GLU A 4 -6.12 -5.71 26.90
N GLN A 5 -4.79 -5.52 26.85
CA GLN A 5 -4.09 -4.64 27.80
C GLN A 5 -4.38 -3.17 27.48
N GLN A 6 -4.45 -2.80 26.20
CA GLN A 6 -4.81 -1.45 25.76
C GLN A 6 -6.24 -1.08 26.19
N GLN A 7 -7.20 -1.99 25.97
CA GLN A 7 -8.58 -1.80 26.43
C GLN A 7 -8.68 -1.70 27.95
N SER A 8 -7.86 -2.45 28.70
CA SER A 8 -7.83 -2.34 30.16
C SER A 8 -7.28 -1.01 30.65
N GLN A 9 -6.27 -0.44 29.97
CA GLN A 9 -5.66 0.84 30.36
C GLN A 9 -6.60 2.01 30.07
N LEU A 10 -7.25 2.02 28.90
CA LEU A 10 -8.22 3.07 28.55
C LEU A 10 -9.44 3.04 29.49
N LYS A 11 -9.95 1.84 29.84
CA LYS A 11 -11.03 1.70 30.82
C LYS A 11 -10.65 2.22 32.20
N GLN A 12 -9.42 2.01 32.64
CA GLN A 12 -8.92 2.56 33.91
C GLN A 12 -8.83 4.08 33.88
N LEU A 13 -8.42 4.66 32.75
CA LEU A 13 -8.36 6.11 32.56
C LEU A 13 -9.75 6.75 32.66
N ILE A 14 -10.74 6.18 31.95
CA ILE A 14 -12.12 6.66 31.97
C ILE A 14 -12.71 6.54 33.38
N ALA A 15 -12.47 5.43 34.09
CA ALA A 15 -12.93 5.27 35.46
C ALA A 15 -12.33 6.33 36.41
N LYS A 16 -11.04 6.64 36.24
CA LYS A 16 -10.36 7.69 37.03
C LYS A 16 -10.91 9.08 36.71
N GLY A 17 -11.12 9.39 35.42
CA GLY A 17 -11.72 10.66 34.98
C GLY A 17 -13.15 10.85 35.44
N LYS A 18 -13.98 9.80 35.43
CA LYS A 18 -15.35 9.84 35.97
C LYS A 18 -15.37 10.06 37.49
N MET A 19 -14.40 9.51 38.24
CA MET A 19 -14.31 9.72 39.70
C MET A 19 -13.83 11.13 40.06
N GLN A 20 -12.90 11.68 39.27
CA GLN A 20 -12.27 12.98 39.56
C GLN A 20 -13.02 14.15 38.91
N GLY A 21 -13.85 13.90 37.90
CA GLY A 21 -14.57 14.92 37.14
C GLY A 21 -13.68 15.68 36.13
N TYR A 22 -12.37 15.41 36.13
CA TYR A 22 -11.41 15.98 35.20
C TYR A 22 -10.29 15.00 34.87
N LEU A 23 -9.57 15.28 33.79
CA LEU A 23 -8.33 14.59 33.43
C LEU A 23 -7.29 15.60 32.93
N THR A 24 -6.00 15.30 33.07
CA THR A 24 -4.95 16.16 32.52
C THR A 24 -4.39 15.65 31.20
N TYR A 25 -3.88 16.53 30.34
CA TYR A 25 -3.22 16.13 29.08
C TYR A 25 -2.06 15.15 29.32
N ALA A 26 -1.31 15.31 30.42
CA ALA A 26 -0.24 14.40 30.80
C ALA A 26 -0.78 12.99 31.11
N GLU A 27 -1.89 12.90 31.84
CA GLU A 27 -2.50 11.61 32.17
C GLU A 27 -3.13 10.94 30.95
N VAL A 28 -3.72 11.70 30.02
CA VAL A 28 -4.18 11.15 28.74
C VAL A 28 -2.99 10.57 27.97
N ASN A 29 -1.90 11.33 27.84
CA ASN A 29 -0.72 10.94 27.07
C ASN A 29 0.05 9.76 27.69
N ASP A 30 0.10 9.65 29.02
CA ASP A 30 0.78 8.55 29.73
C ASP A 30 0.04 7.20 29.62
N HIS A 31 -1.28 7.25 29.39
CA HIS A 31 -2.14 6.08 29.25
C HIS A 31 -2.48 5.75 27.79
N LEU A 32 -2.04 6.58 26.85
CA LEU A 32 -2.12 6.30 25.42
C LEU A 32 -0.95 5.40 24.99
N PRO A 33 -1.19 4.40 24.13
CA PRO A 33 -0.12 3.58 23.57
C PRO A 33 0.81 4.44 22.71
N SER A 34 2.11 4.11 22.72
CA SER A 34 3.17 4.79 21.95
C SER A 34 2.98 4.75 20.43
N ASP A 35 1.97 4.05 19.94
CA ASP A 35 1.60 3.97 18.53
C ASP A 35 0.73 5.17 18.09
N ILE A 36 0.08 5.87 19.05
CA ILE A 36 -0.71 7.09 18.82
C ILE A 36 0.20 8.28 19.13
N VAL A 37 0.95 8.74 18.13
CA VAL A 37 1.89 9.86 18.24
C VAL A 37 1.38 11.12 17.51
N ASP A 38 0.30 10.99 16.74
CA ASP A 38 -0.22 12.07 15.93
C ASP A 38 -1.06 13.05 16.79
N PRO A 39 -0.76 14.36 16.77
CA PRO A 39 -1.52 15.37 17.52
C PRO A 39 -3.01 15.41 17.19
N GLU A 40 -3.39 15.17 15.93
CA GLU A 40 -4.81 15.14 15.51
C GLU A 40 -5.58 13.98 16.13
N GLN A 41 -4.95 12.80 16.23
CA GLN A 41 -5.56 11.63 16.88
C GLN A 41 -5.74 11.86 18.38
N ILE A 42 -4.82 12.59 19.00
CA ILE A 42 -4.94 12.98 20.42
C ILE A 42 -6.11 13.96 20.60
N GLU A 43 -6.28 14.92 19.70
CA GLU A 43 -7.43 15.84 19.71
C GLU A 43 -8.78 15.12 19.58
N ASP A 44 -8.86 14.12 18.69
CA ASP A 44 -10.07 13.29 18.52
C ASP A 44 -10.41 12.51 19.80
N ILE A 45 -9.39 11.96 20.49
CA ILE A 45 -9.56 11.25 21.77
C ILE A 45 -10.03 12.19 22.87
N ILE A 46 -9.48 13.40 22.92
CA ILE A 46 -9.92 14.43 23.86
C ILE A 46 -11.37 14.86 23.56
N GLY A 47 -11.75 14.94 22.28
CA GLY A 47 -13.13 15.18 21.86
C GLY A 47 -14.09 14.13 22.41
N MET A 48 -13.76 12.84 22.25
CA MET A 48 -14.56 11.72 22.76
C MET A 48 -14.66 11.72 24.30
N ILE A 49 -13.58 12.05 25.00
CA ILE A 49 -13.57 12.13 26.48
C ILE A 49 -14.47 13.27 26.98
N ASN A 50 -14.49 14.41 26.29
CA ASN A 50 -15.38 15.52 26.63
C ASN A 50 -16.86 15.19 26.37
N GLU A 51 -17.17 14.41 25.34
CA GLU A 51 -18.55 13.95 25.04
C GLU A 51 -19.11 13.05 26.16
N MET A 52 -18.24 12.27 26.81
CA MET A 52 -18.57 11.49 28.02
C MET A 52 -18.69 12.35 29.30
N GLY A 53 -18.57 13.68 29.21
CA GLY A 53 -18.72 14.61 30.33
C GLY A 53 -17.49 14.78 31.22
N ILE A 54 -16.30 14.36 30.78
CA ILE A 54 -15.04 14.51 31.52
C ILE A 54 -14.23 15.64 30.88
N GLN A 55 -13.96 16.71 31.64
CA GLN A 55 -13.21 17.85 31.14
C GLN A 55 -11.69 17.58 31.17
N VAL A 56 -10.99 17.88 30.07
CA VAL A 56 -9.53 17.72 29.97
C VAL A 56 -8.81 19.05 30.12
N TYR A 57 -7.92 19.17 31.10
CA TYR A 57 -7.17 20.39 31.43
C TYR A 57 -5.66 20.23 31.19
N GLU A 58 -4.97 21.32 30.80
CA GLU A 58 -3.51 21.34 30.61
C GLU A 58 -2.76 21.23 31.94
N THR A 59 -3.31 21.84 33.00
CA THR A 59 -2.80 21.76 34.37
C THR A 59 -3.96 21.42 35.29
N ALA A 60 -3.72 20.59 36.31
CA ALA A 60 -4.78 20.23 37.27
C ALA A 60 -5.38 21.50 37.89
N PRO A 61 -6.71 21.71 37.78
CA PRO A 61 -7.36 22.88 38.37
C PRO A 61 -7.30 22.82 39.91
N ASP A 62 -7.15 23.98 40.55
CA ASP A 62 -7.22 24.11 42.02
C ASP A 62 -8.61 23.67 42.53
N GLU A 63 -8.68 23.07 43.73
CA GLU A 63 -9.91 22.50 44.31
C GLU A 63 -11.11 23.47 44.36
N ASP A 64 -10.85 24.78 44.40
CA ASP A 64 -11.89 25.82 44.38
C ASP A 64 -12.58 26.00 43.01
N SER A 65 -11.94 25.60 41.90
CA SER A 65 -12.50 25.70 40.54
C SER A 65 -13.38 24.51 40.15
N LEU A 66 -13.25 23.37 40.84
CA LEU A 66 -14.03 22.16 40.58
C LEU A 66 -15.50 22.27 41.03
N ILE A 67 -15.74 23.11 42.05
CA ILE A 67 -17.04 23.20 42.73
C ILE A 67 -18.07 23.95 41.87
N THR A 68 -17.64 24.81 40.95
CA THR A 68 -18.54 25.60 40.09
C THR A 68 -19.10 24.85 38.89
N ASP A 69 -18.47 23.74 38.47
CA ASP A 69 -18.82 22.99 37.25
C ASP A 69 -19.48 21.63 37.53
N SER A 70 -19.90 21.37 38.77
CA SER A 70 -20.67 20.17 39.15
C SER A 70 -22.11 20.22 38.62
N ALA A 71 -22.27 20.22 37.31
CA ALA A 71 -23.52 19.96 36.62
C ALA A 71 -23.44 18.58 35.93
N ALA A 72 -24.14 17.62 36.54
CA ALA A 72 -24.56 16.34 35.98
C ALA A 72 -23.47 15.27 35.74
N VAL A 73 -23.12 14.53 36.79
CA VAL A 73 -22.75 13.12 36.65
C VAL A 73 -24.02 12.29 36.87
N THR A 74 -24.73 11.97 35.79
CA THR A 74 -25.76 10.92 35.81
C THR A 74 -25.05 9.57 35.72
N THR A 75 -25.13 8.80 36.80
CA THR A 75 -24.82 7.38 36.81
C THR A 75 -25.90 6.65 36.02
N ASP A 76 -25.61 6.24 34.78
CA ASP A 76 -26.44 5.23 34.11
C ASP A 76 -25.57 4.11 33.53
N ASP A 77 -26.09 2.89 33.67
CA ASP A 77 -25.45 1.59 33.46
C ASP A 77 -25.59 1.15 31.97
N GLU A 78 -25.62 2.13 31.06
CA GLU A 78 -25.84 1.94 29.60
C GLU A 78 -24.53 2.04 28.76
N ASP A 79 -23.40 2.42 29.37
CA ASP A 79 -22.15 2.76 28.66
C ASP A 79 -21.28 1.56 28.25
N ALA A 80 -21.64 0.34 28.64
CA ALA A 80 -20.85 -0.85 28.28
C ALA A 80 -20.94 -1.17 26.77
N GLU A 81 -22.01 -0.77 26.10
CA GLU A 81 -22.17 -0.89 24.65
C GLU A 81 -21.42 0.20 23.88
N GLU A 82 -21.32 1.43 24.40
CA GLU A 82 -20.53 2.50 23.77
C GLU A 82 -19.03 2.25 23.81
N VAL A 83 -18.52 1.67 24.91
CA VAL A 83 -17.09 1.30 25.01
C VAL A 83 -16.74 0.15 24.05
N ALA A 84 -17.70 -0.72 23.71
CA ALA A 84 -17.53 -1.74 22.68
C ALA A 84 -17.59 -1.17 21.25
N ALA A 85 -18.40 -0.13 21.02
CA ALA A 85 -18.41 0.61 19.77
C ALA A 85 -17.07 1.30 19.50
N LEU A 86 -16.47 1.94 20.51
CA LEU A 86 -15.13 2.55 20.42
C LEU A 86 -14.01 1.55 20.09
N ALA A 87 -14.10 0.30 20.56
CA ALA A 87 -13.15 -0.76 20.21
C ALA A 87 -13.29 -1.25 18.75
N SER A 88 -14.46 -1.06 18.12
CA SER A 88 -14.66 -1.37 16.69
C SER A 88 -14.19 -0.25 15.76
N VAL A 89 -14.08 0.98 16.29
CA VAL A 89 -13.58 2.18 15.60
C VAL A 89 -12.04 2.17 15.49
N ASP A 90 -11.33 1.28 16.18
CA ASP A 90 -9.88 1.05 15.95
C ASP A 90 -9.59 0.57 14.51
N SER A 91 -10.59 -0.03 13.83
CA SER A 91 -10.51 -0.32 12.38
C SER A 91 -10.64 0.92 11.48
N GLU A 92 -11.16 2.02 12.03
CA GLU A 92 -11.43 3.30 11.36
C GLU A 92 -10.43 4.40 11.77
N PHE A 93 -9.71 4.23 12.87
CA PHE A 93 -8.72 5.16 13.44
C PHE A 93 -7.49 5.41 12.55
N GLY A 94 -7.36 4.66 11.45
CA GLY A 94 -6.34 4.84 10.41
C GLY A 94 -6.86 5.44 9.10
N ARG A 95 -8.15 5.80 8.98
CA ARG A 95 -8.72 6.44 7.78
C ARG A 95 -8.40 7.94 7.78
N THR A 96 -7.15 8.27 7.51
CA THR A 96 -6.80 9.65 7.18
C THR A 96 -7.53 10.05 5.89
N THR A 97 -8.20 11.20 5.87
CA THR A 97 -8.82 11.76 4.65
C THR A 97 -7.78 12.37 3.70
N ASP A 98 -6.51 12.45 4.12
CA ASP A 98 -5.40 12.92 3.30
C ASP A 98 -5.08 11.94 2.16
N PRO A 99 -5.25 12.36 0.88
CA PRO A 99 -4.93 11.54 -0.28
C PRO A 99 -3.47 11.09 -0.35
N VAL A 100 -2.54 11.88 0.18
CA VAL A 100 -1.10 11.56 0.16
C VAL A 100 -0.82 10.45 1.14
N ARG A 101 -1.37 10.54 2.36
CA ARG A 101 -1.23 9.51 3.39
C ARG A 101 -1.95 8.22 3.00
N MET A 102 -3.08 8.33 2.32
CA MET A 102 -3.76 7.18 1.69
C MET A 102 -2.86 6.47 0.68
N TYR A 103 -2.24 7.22 -0.23
CA TYR A 103 -1.30 6.68 -1.22
C TYR A 103 -0.08 6.03 -0.57
N MET A 104 0.57 6.69 0.39
CA MET A 104 1.76 6.14 1.05
C MET A 104 1.47 4.84 1.80
N ARG A 105 0.29 4.74 2.42
CA ARG A 105 -0.15 3.49 3.07
C ARG A 105 -0.37 2.39 2.04
N GLU A 106 -1.03 2.69 0.93
CA GLU A 106 -1.30 1.71 -0.13
C GLU A 106 0.00 1.27 -0.82
N MET A 107 0.88 2.22 -1.14
CA MET A 107 2.19 1.95 -1.74
C MET A 107 3.11 1.17 -0.79
N GLY A 108 3.05 1.45 0.53
CA GLY A 108 3.80 0.73 1.56
C GLY A 108 3.25 -0.66 1.93
N SER A 109 2.03 -1.00 1.47
CA SER A 109 1.47 -2.35 1.65
C SER A 109 2.10 -3.38 0.72
N VAL A 110 2.75 -2.93 -0.36
CA VAL A 110 3.44 -3.77 -1.33
C VAL A 110 4.90 -3.91 -0.94
N GLU A 111 5.37 -5.14 -0.76
CA GLU A 111 6.76 -5.43 -0.42
C GLU A 111 7.71 -5.04 -1.56
N LEU A 112 8.94 -4.64 -1.19
CA LEU A 112 9.98 -4.37 -2.18
C LEU A 112 10.41 -5.66 -2.87
N LEU A 113 10.60 -5.59 -4.19
CA LEU A 113 11.06 -6.72 -4.98
C LEU A 113 12.54 -7.01 -4.71
N THR A 114 12.89 -8.29 -4.65
CA THR A 114 14.29 -8.70 -4.74
C THR A 114 14.74 -8.76 -6.20
N ARG A 115 16.05 -8.73 -6.46
CA ARG A 115 16.60 -8.90 -7.82
C ARG A 115 16.08 -10.18 -8.52
N ALA A 116 15.85 -11.25 -7.77
CA ALA A 116 15.32 -12.50 -8.31
C ALA A 116 13.85 -12.36 -8.74
N ASP A 117 13.05 -11.63 -7.96
CA ASP A 117 11.65 -11.35 -8.28
C ASP A 117 11.52 -10.43 -9.49
N GLU A 118 12.37 -9.40 -9.58
CA GLU A 118 12.46 -8.53 -10.77
C GLU A 118 12.75 -9.35 -12.03
N LEU A 119 13.72 -10.28 -11.97
CA LEU A 119 14.04 -11.16 -13.09
C LEU A 119 12.87 -12.07 -13.48
N LYS A 120 12.14 -12.59 -12.49
CA LYS A 120 10.96 -13.44 -12.71
C LYS A 120 9.83 -12.66 -13.39
N ILE A 121 9.60 -11.42 -12.96
CA ILE A 121 8.62 -10.53 -13.58
C ILE A 121 9.05 -10.20 -15.01
N ALA A 122 10.33 -9.90 -15.25
CA ALA A 122 10.86 -9.63 -16.58
C ALA A 122 10.64 -10.81 -17.54
N LYS A 123 11.02 -12.03 -17.13
CA LYS A 123 10.78 -13.26 -17.91
C LYS A 123 9.30 -13.46 -18.23
N ARG A 124 8.41 -13.26 -17.25
CA ARG A 124 6.97 -13.39 -17.45
C ARG A 124 6.41 -12.36 -18.44
N ILE A 125 6.92 -11.13 -18.43
CA ILE A 125 6.53 -10.09 -19.39
C ILE A 125 6.98 -10.48 -20.79
N GLU A 126 8.23 -10.95 -20.95
CA GLU A 126 8.79 -11.38 -22.22
C GLU A 126 8.02 -12.58 -22.82
N GLU A 127 7.74 -13.60 -22.01
CA GLU A 127 6.92 -14.74 -22.41
C GLU A 127 5.52 -14.30 -22.86
N GLY A 128 4.91 -13.34 -22.14
CA GLY A 128 3.61 -12.76 -22.50
C GLY A 128 3.64 -12.02 -23.85
N GLN A 129 4.70 -11.27 -24.11
CA GLN A 129 4.91 -10.60 -25.40
C GLN A 129 5.08 -11.62 -26.54
N GLN A 130 5.89 -12.67 -26.33
CA GLN A 130 6.06 -13.74 -27.31
C GLN A 130 4.73 -14.47 -27.60
N GLN A 131 3.91 -14.70 -26.58
CA GLN A 131 2.58 -15.29 -26.74
C GLN A 131 1.66 -14.39 -27.59
N LEU A 132 1.69 -13.08 -27.35
CA LEU A 132 0.93 -12.11 -28.13
C LEU A 132 1.36 -12.13 -29.60
N VAL A 133 2.67 -12.09 -29.88
CA VAL A 133 3.20 -12.16 -31.25
C VAL A 133 2.75 -13.45 -31.94
N LYS A 134 2.86 -14.60 -31.27
CA LYS A 134 2.40 -15.89 -31.81
C LYS A 134 0.90 -15.91 -32.09
N ALA A 135 0.09 -15.25 -31.26
CA ALA A 135 -1.35 -15.16 -31.46
C ALA A 135 -1.70 -14.26 -32.67
N ILE A 136 -1.05 -13.10 -32.78
CA ILE A 136 -1.23 -12.15 -33.88
C ILE A 136 -0.80 -12.79 -35.21
N ALA A 137 0.35 -13.49 -35.22
CA ALA A 137 0.87 -14.17 -36.41
C ALA A 137 -0.05 -15.28 -36.95
N ARG A 138 -1.00 -15.79 -36.14
CA ARG A 138 -2.01 -16.78 -36.58
C ARG A 138 -3.22 -16.14 -37.24
N SER A 139 -3.39 -14.82 -37.14
CA SER A 139 -4.51 -14.10 -37.75
C SER A 139 -4.21 -13.83 -39.23
N CYS A 140 -4.97 -14.46 -40.13
CA CYS A 140 -4.79 -14.28 -41.58
C CYS A 140 -4.91 -12.81 -42.00
N VAL A 141 -5.85 -12.06 -41.42
CA VAL A 141 -6.06 -10.64 -41.76
C VAL A 141 -4.82 -9.80 -41.43
N VAL A 142 -4.16 -10.09 -40.31
CA VAL A 142 -2.96 -9.33 -39.91
C VAL A 142 -1.78 -9.69 -40.80
N VAL A 143 -1.64 -10.97 -41.15
CA VAL A 143 -0.59 -11.42 -42.08
C VAL A 143 -0.78 -10.82 -43.47
N ASP A 144 -2.02 -10.79 -43.98
CA ASP A 144 -2.33 -10.21 -45.28
C ASP A 144 -2.02 -8.70 -45.32
N GLU A 145 -2.41 -7.95 -44.28
CA GLU A 145 -2.12 -6.51 -44.17
C GLU A 145 -0.61 -6.24 -44.04
N PHE A 146 0.10 -7.09 -43.29
CA PHE A 146 1.55 -7.01 -43.15
C PHE A 146 2.26 -7.22 -44.49
N LEU A 147 1.83 -8.21 -45.28
CA LEU A 147 2.37 -8.46 -46.62
C LEU A 147 2.10 -7.30 -47.58
N GLN A 148 0.91 -6.71 -47.55
CA GLN A 148 0.60 -5.52 -48.37
C GLN A 148 1.49 -4.32 -47.98
N SER A 149 1.70 -4.11 -46.68
CA SER A 149 2.60 -3.08 -46.17
C SER A 149 4.05 -3.34 -46.61
N PHE A 150 4.48 -4.59 -46.63
CA PHE A 150 5.81 -5.00 -47.06
C PHE A 150 6.02 -4.85 -48.59
N ASP A 151 5.03 -5.19 -49.41
CA ASP A 151 5.07 -5.01 -50.86
C ASP A 151 5.19 -3.52 -51.23
N THR A 152 4.57 -2.63 -50.43
CA THR A 152 4.67 -1.18 -50.61
C THR A 152 6.11 -0.67 -50.43
N ILE A 153 6.89 -1.28 -49.53
CA ILE A 153 8.32 -0.98 -49.32
C ILE A 153 9.19 -1.55 -50.45
N SER A 154 8.83 -2.73 -50.96
CA SER A 154 9.56 -3.41 -52.04
C SER A 154 9.31 -2.78 -53.42
N GLY A 155 8.18 -2.08 -53.58
CA GLY A 155 7.86 -1.33 -54.79
C GLY A 155 8.81 -0.16 -55.01
N ALA A 156 9.22 0.08 -56.26
CA ALA A 156 10.18 1.10 -56.66
C ALA A 156 9.75 2.58 -56.41
N GLU A 157 8.60 2.81 -55.77
CA GLU A 157 7.99 4.13 -55.51
C GLU A 157 7.82 4.45 -54.02
N GLY A 158 8.27 3.59 -53.09
CA GLY A 158 8.08 3.78 -51.65
C GLY A 158 9.18 4.58 -50.95
N ASP A 159 8.82 5.74 -50.38
CA ASP A 159 9.66 6.56 -49.48
C ASP A 159 9.86 5.95 -48.07
N ILE A 160 9.31 4.76 -47.82
CA ILE A 160 9.27 4.11 -46.50
C ILE A 160 10.43 3.11 -46.39
N ARG A 161 11.22 3.19 -45.31
CA ARG A 161 12.34 2.28 -45.07
C ARG A 161 11.86 1.02 -44.36
N LEU A 162 12.54 -0.11 -44.58
CA LEU A 162 12.28 -1.35 -43.84
C LEU A 162 12.35 -1.16 -42.32
N THR A 163 13.27 -0.30 -41.86
CA THR A 163 13.43 0.07 -40.45
C THR A 163 12.21 0.79 -39.85
N ASP A 164 11.35 1.36 -40.69
CA ASP A 164 10.12 2.03 -40.25
C ASP A 164 8.99 1.01 -40.01
N LEU A 165 9.07 -0.18 -40.61
CA LEU A 165 8.09 -1.26 -40.46
C LEU A 165 8.54 -2.33 -39.46
N ILE A 166 9.83 -2.69 -39.46
CA ILE A 166 10.38 -3.76 -38.63
C ILE A 166 11.61 -3.23 -37.89
N SER A 167 11.62 -3.38 -36.57
CA SER A 167 12.80 -3.14 -35.73
C SER A 167 13.30 -4.45 -35.12
N GLY A 168 14.61 -4.57 -34.94
CA GLY A 168 15.22 -5.77 -34.34
C GLY A 168 15.04 -7.03 -35.18
N PHE A 169 15.13 -6.91 -36.51
CA PHE A 169 15.15 -8.09 -37.38
C PHE A 169 16.39 -8.92 -37.06
N VAL A 170 16.17 -10.15 -36.62
CA VAL A 170 17.21 -11.14 -36.36
C VAL A 170 17.51 -11.86 -37.67
N ASP A 171 18.73 -11.72 -38.19
CA ASP A 171 19.17 -12.50 -39.33
C ASP A 171 19.55 -13.92 -38.87
N LEU A 172 18.67 -14.88 -39.14
CA LEU A 172 18.91 -16.30 -38.81
C LEU A 172 20.04 -16.94 -39.63
N SER A 173 20.64 -16.22 -40.59
CA SER A 173 21.84 -16.66 -41.30
C SER A 173 23.13 -16.18 -40.64
N ASP A 174 23.06 -15.20 -39.74
CA ASP A 174 24.20 -14.65 -39.03
C ASP A 174 24.36 -15.34 -37.66
N ALA A 175 25.56 -15.81 -37.36
CA ALA A 175 25.81 -16.64 -36.17
C ALA A 175 25.60 -15.85 -34.86
N ASP A 176 25.91 -14.56 -34.88
CA ASP A 176 25.77 -13.68 -33.71
C ASP A 176 24.29 -13.39 -33.40
N ASP A 177 23.45 -13.24 -34.43
CA ASP A 177 22.00 -13.01 -34.29
C ASP A 177 21.26 -14.28 -33.85
N LEU A 178 21.71 -15.46 -34.31
CA LEU A 178 21.20 -16.75 -33.83
C LEU A 178 21.41 -16.93 -32.32
N VAL A 179 22.57 -16.52 -31.79
CA VAL A 179 22.86 -16.57 -30.35
C VAL A 179 21.99 -15.58 -29.58
N ALA A 180 21.71 -14.41 -30.15
CA ALA A 180 20.85 -13.39 -29.54
C ALA A 180 19.36 -13.78 -29.51
N ALA A 181 18.91 -14.63 -30.43
CA ALA A 181 17.51 -15.10 -30.50
C ALA A 181 17.21 -16.32 -29.61
N LEU A 182 18.25 -16.97 -29.06
CA LEU A 182 18.08 -18.05 -28.10
C LEU A 182 17.64 -17.48 -26.75
N PRO A 183 16.62 -18.05 -26.10
CA PRO A 183 16.22 -17.61 -24.77
C PRO A 183 17.40 -17.77 -23.81
N ALA A 184 17.65 -16.76 -22.98
CA ALA A 184 18.81 -16.71 -22.06
C ALA A 184 18.96 -17.92 -21.11
N ASN A 185 17.93 -18.78 -20.99
CA ASN A 185 18.01 -20.05 -20.28
C ASN A 185 18.89 -21.09 -21.00
N ASP A 186 18.94 -21.10 -22.34
CA ASP A 186 19.69 -22.10 -23.11
C ASP A 186 21.19 -21.79 -23.17
N ILE A 187 21.56 -20.51 -23.03
CA ILE A 187 22.97 -20.05 -23.00
C ILE A 187 23.70 -20.53 -21.74
N ILE A 188 22.97 -20.74 -20.63
CA ILE A 188 23.55 -21.17 -19.35
C ILE A 188 23.85 -22.68 -19.35
N GLU A 189 23.05 -23.50 -20.04
CA GLU A 189 23.31 -24.95 -20.12
C GLU A 189 24.55 -25.28 -20.97
N GLU A 190 24.82 -24.52 -22.03
CA GLU A 190 26.00 -24.78 -22.88
C GLU A 190 27.31 -24.33 -22.21
N ALA A 191 27.29 -23.25 -21.41
CA ALA A 191 28.45 -22.80 -20.64
C ALA A 191 28.80 -23.75 -19.47
N ALA A 192 27.80 -24.37 -18.84
CA ALA A 192 28.02 -25.33 -17.75
C ALA A 192 28.54 -26.69 -18.23
N GLY A 193 28.39 -27.03 -19.53
CA GLY A 193 28.90 -28.26 -20.13
C GLY A 193 30.33 -28.17 -20.66
N ALA A 194 30.93 -26.98 -20.70
CA ALA A 194 32.26 -26.75 -21.29
C ALA A 194 33.39 -26.58 -20.25
N GLU A 195 33.09 -26.61 -18.95
CA GLU A 195 34.09 -26.48 -17.87
C GLU A 195 34.54 -27.82 -17.26
N ASP A 196 33.98 -28.95 -17.70
CA ASP A 196 34.37 -30.32 -17.29
C ASP A 196 34.97 -31.13 -18.47
N GLU A 197 36.11 -30.68 -19.02
CA GLU A 197 37.10 -31.55 -19.71
C GLU A 197 38.54 -31.19 -19.32
#